data_AF-A0A956EK81-F1
#
_entry.id   AF-A0A956EK81-F1
#
_cell.length_a   1.000
_cell.length_b   1.000
_cell.length_c   1.000
_cell.angle_alpha   90.00
_cell.angle_beta   90.00
_cell.angle_gamma   90.00
#
_symmetry.space_group_name_H-M   'P 1'
#
loop_
_entity.id
_entity.type
_entity.pdbx_description
1 polymer ?
#
loop_
_entity_poly.entity_id
_entity_poly.type
_entity_poly.pdbx_seq_one_letter_code
_entity_poly.pdbx_strand_id
1 'polypeptide(L)'
;GDAGTTYCIEVEGEEVWTECATAYECTPGDGWDYGCMGEVCVWDGEKLTWDGWSEPECNTPLVVNLDGAPLRFEAAAAPAFDINATGECLSTDWPTLPWLALDRDGDGVIEDGRELFGSGTRLASGERAAHGFAALAELDSDGDGQITAADPAFAELVLWTDGDGDRRGELRELVPLAEVNLVAIDLGYTTRVECDERGNCGRERASFEFRGASGAIERGEIVDVYLPCQ
;
A
#
# COMPACT_ATOMS: atom_id res chain seq x y z
N GLY A 1 3.04 34.90 14.51
CA GLY A 1 2.62 36.15 15.16
C GLY A 1 3.35 36.31 16.48
N ASP A 2 3.37 37.51 17.05
CA ASP A 2 3.95 37.80 18.38
C ASP A 2 3.11 37.19 19.52
N ALA A 3 3.68 37.18 20.74
CA ALA A 3 3.02 36.66 21.94
C ALA A 3 1.68 37.38 22.22
N GLY A 4 0.59 36.61 22.33
CA GLY A 4 -0.77 37.14 22.55
C GLY A 4 -1.68 37.13 21.33
N THR A 5 -1.44 36.28 20.33
CA THR A 5 -2.32 36.18 19.15
C THR A 5 -3.40 35.12 19.38
N THR A 6 -4.68 35.53 19.40
CA THR A 6 -5.84 34.64 19.52
C THR A 6 -6.25 34.11 18.15
N TYR A 7 -6.39 32.79 18.00
CA TYR A 7 -6.88 32.18 16.76
C TYR A 7 -8.35 31.79 16.95
N CYS A 8 -9.24 32.40 16.17
CA CYS A 8 -10.66 32.06 16.16
C CYS A 8 -10.86 30.90 15.19
N ILE A 9 -11.44 29.81 15.65
CA ILE A 9 -11.72 28.61 14.85
C ILE A 9 -13.22 28.35 14.85
N GLU A 10 -13.73 27.77 13.77
CA GLU A 10 -15.14 27.36 13.69
C GLU A 10 -15.21 25.84 13.91
N VAL A 11 -15.92 25.41 14.95
CA VAL A 11 -16.15 23.99 15.28
C VAL A 11 -17.66 23.76 15.23
N GLU A 12 -18.12 22.90 14.32
CA GLU A 12 -19.55 22.58 14.14
C GLU A 12 -20.47 23.81 13.95
N GLY A 13 -19.94 24.90 13.39
CA GLY A 13 -20.68 26.16 13.18
C GLY A 13 -20.68 27.11 14.38
N GLU A 14 -19.96 26.78 15.45
CA GLU A 14 -19.74 27.65 16.61
C GLU A 14 -18.31 28.22 16.61
N GLU A 15 -18.18 29.51 16.91
CA GLU A 15 -16.87 30.16 17.05
C GLU A 15 -16.24 29.79 18.40
N VAL A 16 -15.09 29.11 18.34
CA VAL A 16 -14.27 28.75 19.49
C VAL A 16 -13.00 29.60 19.53
N TRP A 17 -12.72 30.16 20.70
CA TRP A 17 -11.53 30.97 20.95
C TRP A 17 -10.44 30.12 21.60
N THR A 18 -9.31 30.00 20.91
CA THR A 18 -8.16 29.21 21.38
C THR A 18 -7.21 30.03 22.25
N GLU A 19 -6.41 29.35 23.10
CA GLU A 19 -5.37 30.02 23.88
C GLU A 19 -4.31 30.65 22.96
N CYS A 20 -3.70 31.74 23.42
CA CYS A 20 -2.69 32.45 22.65
C CYS A 20 -1.41 31.60 22.45
N ALA A 21 -1.28 30.93 21.30
CA ALA A 21 -0.07 30.21 20.92
C ALA A 21 0.72 30.96 19.83
N THR A 22 2.05 30.89 19.87
CA THR A 22 2.92 31.46 18.81
C THR A 22 3.03 30.55 17.58
N ALA A 23 2.69 29.27 17.75
CA ALA A 23 2.58 28.25 16.72
C ALA A 23 1.62 27.15 17.22
N TYR A 24 0.80 26.61 16.31
CA TYR A 24 0.02 25.40 16.54
C TYR A 24 0.68 24.23 15.84
N GLU A 25 0.34 23.00 16.25
CA GLU A 25 0.77 21.79 15.55
C GLU A 25 0.20 21.73 14.11
N CYS A 26 -0.99 22.30 13.89
CA CYS A 26 -1.69 22.35 12.61
C CYS A 26 -2.69 23.53 12.55
N THR A 27 -3.24 23.83 11.36
CA THR A 27 -4.30 24.83 11.16
C THR A 27 -5.65 24.12 11.01
N PRO A 28 -6.74 24.56 11.66
CA PRO A 28 -8.05 23.89 11.52
C PRO A 28 -8.49 23.84 10.07
N GLY A 29 -8.96 22.67 9.65
CA GLY A 29 -9.33 22.40 8.26
C GLY A 29 -8.15 22.05 7.34
N ASP A 30 -6.90 22.18 7.80
CA ASP A 30 -5.79 21.50 7.15
C ASP A 30 -5.99 19.99 7.29
N GLY A 31 -5.64 19.25 6.24
CA GLY A 31 -5.77 17.81 6.24
C GLY A 31 -5.67 17.24 4.83
N TRP A 32 -5.64 15.92 4.79
CA TRP A 32 -5.76 15.13 3.58
C TRP A 32 -6.73 14.00 3.85
N ASP A 33 -7.59 13.74 2.88
CA ASP A 33 -8.55 12.64 2.89
C ASP A 33 -8.30 11.83 1.63
N TYR A 34 -7.71 10.65 1.80
CA TYR A 34 -7.46 9.68 0.74
C TYR A 34 -8.50 8.54 0.80
N GLY A 35 -9.70 8.85 1.29
CA GLY A 35 -10.82 7.93 1.44
C GLY A 35 -10.61 7.00 2.63
N CYS A 36 -9.84 5.93 2.43
CA CYS A 36 -9.66 4.91 3.45
C CYS A 36 -8.60 5.30 4.50
N MET A 37 -7.87 6.39 4.28
CA MET A 37 -7.01 6.99 5.29
C MET A 37 -7.06 8.50 5.16
N GLY A 38 -6.88 9.18 6.26
CA GLY A 38 -6.84 10.62 6.27
C GLY A 38 -6.27 11.15 7.55
N GLU A 39 -5.98 12.43 7.54
CA GLU A 39 -5.63 13.17 8.72
C GLU A 39 -6.23 14.56 8.60
N VAL A 40 -6.88 15.02 9.65
CA VAL A 40 -7.49 16.35 9.71
C VAL A 40 -7.06 17.04 10.98
N CYS A 41 -6.75 18.33 10.87
CA CYS A 41 -6.49 19.15 12.03
C CYS A 41 -7.82 19.52 12.70
N VAL A 42 -8.02 19.01 13.91
CA VAL A 42 -9.23 19.23 14.71
C VAL A 42 -8.89 19.86 16.05
N TRP A 43 -9.91 20.45 16.66
CA TRP A 43 -9.88 20.88 18.04
C TRP A 43 -10.41 19.76 18.94
N ASP A 44 -9.57 19.24 19.85
CA ASP A 44 -9.96 18.17 20.77
C ASP A 44 -10.67 18.66 22.05
N GLY A 45 -10.84 19.98 22.19
CA GLY A 45 -11.35 20.63 23.40
C GLY A 45 -10.29 21.43 24.16
N GLU A 46 -9.01 21.13 23.96
CA GLU A 46 -7.88 21.77 24.64
C GLU A 46 -6.87 22.39 23.67
N LYS A 47 -6.60 21.74 22.54
CA LYS A 47 -5.63 22.18 21.54
C LYS A 47 -6.01 21.74 20.13
N LEU A 48 -5.34 22.35 19.15
CA LEU A 48 -5.33 21.84 17.79
C LEU A 48 -4.38 20.65 17.70
N THR A 49 -4.91 19.53 17.22
CA THR A 49 -4.22 18.26 17.07
C THR A 49 -4.61 17.64 15.74
N TRP A 50 -3.70 16.86 15.17
CA TRP A 50 -4.04 15.98 14.08
C TRP A 50 -4.87 14.82 14.60
N ASP A 51 -6.01 14.57 13.95
CA ASP A 51 -6.82 13.37 14.12
C ASP A 51 -6.74 12.57 12.82
N GLY A 52 -6.09 11.41 12.93
CA GLY A 52 -5.83 10.52 11.81
C GLY A 52 -6.78 9.33 11.84
N TRP A 53 -7.32 8.98 10.68
CA TRP A 53 -8.06 7.74 10.52
C TRP A 53 -7.38 6.84 9.50
N SER A 54 -7.54 5.54 9.75
CA SER A 54 -7.26 4.48 8.79
C SER A 54 -8.44 3.53 8.90
N GLU A 55 -9.27 3.52 7.86
CA GLU A 55 -10.32 2.55 7.68
C GLU A 55 -9.69 1.15 7.64
N PRO A 56 -10.30 0.15 8.31
CA PRO A 56 -9.81 -1.22 8.28
C PRO A 56 -9.88 -1.87 6.89
N GLU A 57 -10.53 -1.23 5.92
CA GLU A 57 -10.82 -1.76 4.58
C GLU A 57 -9.99 -1.09 3.46
N CYS A 58 -8.89 -0.39 3.78
CA CYS A 58 -7.93 -0.03 2.74
C CYS A 58 -7.41 -1.28 2.02
N ASN A 59 -7.47 -1.28 0.70
CA ASN A 59 -6.87 -2.33 -0.12
C ASN A 59 -5.38 -2.05 -0.25
N THR A 60 -4.54 -2.93 0.31
CA THR A 60 -3.09 -2.70 0.50
C THR A 60 -2.14 -3.65 -0.25
N PRO A 61 -2.38 -3.98 -1.54
CA PRO A 61 -1.50 -4.87 -2.28
C PRO A 61 -0.10 -4.25 -2.52
N LEU A 62 0.92 -5.11 -2.66
CA LEU A 62 2.29 -4.68 -3.01
C LEU A 62 2.51 -4.63 -4.52
N VAL A 63 3.07 -3.53 -5.04
CA VAL A 63 3.59 -3.43 -6.41
C VAL A 63 5.11 -3.45 -6.44
N VAL A 64 5.69 -3.91 -7.56
CA VAL A 64 7.14 -4.00 -7.77
C VAL A 64 7.59 -3.02 -8.86
N ASN A 65 8.59 -2.21 -8.54
CA ASN A 65 9.21 -1.26 -9.45
C ASN A 65 10.67 -1.64 -9.72
N LEU A 66 10.93 -2.20 -10.91
CA LEU A 66 12.27 -2.66 -11.30
C LEU A 66 13.11 -1.58 -11.98
N ASP A 67 12.49 -0.64 -12.69
CA ASP A 67 13.15 0.27 -13.62
C ASP A 67 13.03 1.76 -13.21
N GLY A 68 12.40 2.03 -12.07
CA GLY A 68 12.16 3.38 -11.58
C GLY A 68 11.05 4.10 -12.34
N ALA A 69 10.18 3.38 -13.06
CA ALA A 69 9.00 3.96 -13.66
C ALA A 69 8.10 4.59 -12.59
N PRO A 70 7.41 5.71 -12.88
CA PRO A 70 6.48 6.31 -11.93
C PRO A 70 5.31 5.36 -11.67
N LEU A 71 4.97 5.17 -10.40
CA LEU A 71 3.72 4.51 -10.01
C LEU A 71 2.54 5.34 -10.51
N ARG A 72 1.69 4.72 -11.34
CA ARG A 72 0.46 5.31 -11.88
C ARG A 72 -0.64 4.29 -11.74
N PHE A 73 -1.87 4.79 -11.75
CA PHE A 73 -3.07 3.97 -11.69
C PHE A 73 -3.98 4.26 -12.88
N GLU A 74 -4.50 3.19 -13.47
CA GLU A 74 -5.50 3.21 -14.52
C GLU A 74 -6.89 3.11 -13.92
N ALA A 75 -7.80 3.96 -14.38
CA ALA A 75 -9.15 4.02 -13.85
C ALA A 75 -9.88 2.68 -14.06
N ALA A 76 -10.54 2.18 -13.01
CA ALA A 76 -11.42 1.04 -13.13
C ALA A 76 -12.59 1.34 -14.08
N ALA A 77 -12.80 0.52 -15.11
CA ALA A 77 -13.94 0.66 -16.01
C ALA A 77 -15.21 -0.01 -15.43
N ALA A 78 -15.04 -1.05 -14.64
CA ALA A 78 -16.11 -1.81 -14.00
C ALA A 78 -15.58 -2.62 -12.80
N PRO A 79 -16.49 -3.02 -11.89
CA PRO A 79 -16.33 -4.17 -11.02
C PRO A 79 -15.64 -5.38 -11.66
N ALA A 80 -14.42 -5.73 -11.25
CA ALA A 80 -13.63 -6.79 -11.89
C ALA A 80 -12.68 -7.60 -10.98
N PHE A 81 -12.33 -7.17 -9.76
CA PHE A 81 -11.41 -7.92 -8.89
C PHE A 81 -11.74 -7.80 -7.39
N ASP A 82 -11.76 -8.93 -6.66
CA ASP A 82 -12.01 -8.99 -5.20
C ASP A 82 -10.70 -8.80 -4.42
N ILE A 83 -10.20 -7.56 -4.41
CA ILE A 83 -8.87 -7.23 -3.89
C ILE A 83 -8.72 -7.41 -2.37
N ASN A 84 -9.83 -7.40 -1.63
CA ASN A 84 -9.83 -7.60 -0.18
C ASN A 84 -10.28 -9.02 0.20
N ALA A 85 -10.67 -9.88 -0.75
CA ALA A 85 -11.17 -11.21 -0.48
C ALA A 85 -12.29 -11.23 0.58
N THR A 86 -13.17 -10.24 0.54
CA THR A 86 -14.38 -10.19 1.38
C THR A 86 -15.62 -10.60 0.60
N GLY A 87 -15.51 -10.73 -0.73
CA GLY A 87 -16.66 -10.83 -1.64
C GLY A 87 -17.37 -9.50 -1.88
N GLU A 88 -16.84 -8.40 -1.33
CA GLU A 88 -17.37 -7.04 -1.45
C GLU A 88 -16.28 -6.05 -1.84
N CYS A 89 -16.66 -5.05 -2.63
CA CYS A 89 -15.82 -4.12 -3.40
C CYS A 89 -15.12 -4.73 -4.62
N LEU A 90 -15.61 -4.34 -5.80
CA LEU A 90 -15.24 -4.91 -7.08
C LEU A 90 -14.51 -3.91 -7.99
N SER A 91 -14.58 -2.60 -7.70
CA SER A 91 -14.05 -1.53 -8.56
C SER A 91 -12.87 -0.85 -7.88
N THR A 92 -11.66 -1.23 -8.28
CA THR A 92 -10.42 -0.58 -7.86
C THR A 92 -9.57 -0.24 -9.07
N ASP A 93 -8.96 0.94 -9.03
CA ASP A 93 -7.99 1.34 -10.04
C ASP A 93 -6.81 0.37 -10.05
N TRP A 94 -6.18 0.24 -11.21
CA TRP A 94 -5.13 -0.76 -11.42
C TRP A 94 -3.77 -0.11 -11.55
N PRO A 95 -2.73 -0.59 -10.87
CA PRO A 95 -1.40 -0.05 -11.04
C PRO A 95 -0.86 -0.38 -12.43
N THR A 96 -0.06 0.53 -12.98
CA THR A 96 0.73 0.27 -14.19
C THR A 96 1.98 -0.56 -13.91
N LEU A 97 2.30 -0.79 -12.63
CA LEU A 97 3.40 -1.62 -12.16
C LEU A 97 2.84 -3.02 -11.80
N PRO A 98 3.64 -4.09 -11.95
CA PRO A 98 3.21 -5.44 -11.58
C PRO A 98 2.90 -5.56 -10.09
N TRP A 99 1.89 -6.34 -9.77
CA TRP A 99 1.65 -6.84 -8.42
C TRP A 99 2.71 -7.87 -8.01
N LEU A 100 3.12 -7.88 -6.75
CA LEU A 100 3.74 -9.05 -6.14
C LEU A 100 2.62 -10.00 -5.71
N ALA A 101 2.69 -11.25 -6.14
CA ALA A 101 1.66 -12.25 -5.87
C ALA A 101 2.25 -13.63 -5.55
N LEU A 102 1.41 -14.45 -4.94
CA LEU A 102 1.66 -15.85 -4.61
C LEU A 102 0.36 -16.61 -4.82
N ASP A 103 0.36 -17.58 -5.73
CA ASP A 103 -0.73 -18.53 -5.91
C ASP A 103 -0.82 -19.40 -4.65
N ARG A 104 -1.77 -19.08 -3.76
CA ARG A 104 -1.83 -19.68 -2.41
C ARG A 104 -2.64 -20.96 -2.38
N ASP A 105 -3.53 -21.19 -3.34
CA ASP A 105 -4.36 -22.39 -3.40
C ASP A 105 -3.96 -23.38 -4.51
N GLY A 106 -2.98 -23.00 -5.33
CA GLY A 106 -2.27 -23.86 -6.28
C GLY A 106 -3.07 -24.16 -7.54
N ASP A 107 -4.02 -23.30 -7.91
CA ASP A 107 -4.87 -23.49 -9.08
C ASP A 107 -4.25 -22.94 -10.39
N GLY A 108 -3.12 -22.22 -10.27
CA GLY A 108 -2.35 -21.66 -11.37
C GLY A 108 -2.82 -20.29 -11.83
N VAL A 109 -3.69 -19.62 -11.08
CA VAL A 109 -4.26 -18.32 -11.41
C VAL A 109 -4.22 -17.39 -10.19
N ILE A 110 -3.98 -16.10 -10.41
CA ILE A 110 -4.20 -15.08 -9.38
C ILE A 110 -5.58 -14.46 -9.60
N GLU A 111 -6.54 -14.74 -8.72
CA GLU A 111 -7.94 -14.37 -8.95
C GLU A 111 -8.59 -13.56 -7.84
N ASP A 112 -7.95 -13.42 -6.68
CA ASP A 112 -8.39 -12.48 -5.64
C ASP A 112 -7.26 -11.99 -4.71
N GLY A 113 -7.63 -11.09 -3.80
CA GLY A 113 -6.74 -10.48 -2.82
C GLY A 113 -6.08 -11.43 -1.82
N ARG A 114 -6.55 -12.68 -1.68
CA ARG A 114 -5.88 -13.69 -0.85
C ARG A 114 -4.54 -14.07 -1.41
N GLU A 115 -4.29 -13.82 -2.69
CA GLU A 115 -3.09 -14.22 -3.43
C GLU A 115 -2.14 -13.04 -3.70
N LEU A 116 -2.63 -11.82 -3.50
CA LEU A 116 -1.78 -10.64 -3.35
C LEU A 116 -1.19 -10.56 -1.94
N PHE A 117 -0.22 -9.67 -1.74
CA PHE A 117 0.29 -9.33 -0.41
C PHE A 117 -0.35 -8.03 0.06
N GLY A 118 -1.32 -8.10 0.98
CA GLY A 118 -2.09 -6.95 1.45
C GLY A 118 -3.16 -7.32 2.48
N SER A 119 -4.10 -6.41 2.74
CA SER A 119 -5.23 -6.60 3.65
C SER A 119 -6.18 -7.76 3.28
N GLY A 120 -6.12 -8.23 2.03
CA GLY A 120 -6.75 -9.46 1.56
C GLY A 120 -6.10 -10.75 2.07
N THR A 121 -4.82 -10.69 2.48
CA THR A 121 -4.06 -11.85 2.95
C THR A 121 -4.46 -12.25 4.37
N ARG A 122 -4.65 -13.55 4.60
CA ARG A 122 -4.78 -14.13 5.94
C ARG A 122 -3.41 -14.54 6.48
N LEU A 123 -3.06 -14.05 7.66
CA LEU A 123 -1.86 -14.42 8.39
C LEU A 123 -2.01 -15.80 9.04
N ALA A 124 -0.90 -16.40 9.49
CA ALA A 124 -0.90 -17.65 10.25
C ALA A 124 -1.69 -17.54 11.58
N SER A 125 -1.84 -16.33 12.13
CA SER A 125 -2.71 -16.08 13.29
C SER A 125 -4.21 -16.29 12.98
N GLY A 126 -4.58 -16.30 11.70
CA GLY A 126 -5.97 -16.32 11.21
C GLY A 126 -6.56 -14.91 11.01
N GLU A 127 -5.87 -13.87 11.47
CA GLU A 127 -6.22 -12.47 11.23
C GLU A 127 -5.85 -12.05 9.81
N ARG A 128 -6.39 -10.91 9.37
CA ARG A 128 -5.98 -10.27 8.11
C ARG A 128 -4.69 -9.48 8.34
N ALA A 129 -3.84 -9.39 7.32
CA ALA A 129 -2.68 -8.53 7.37
C ALA A 129 -3.10 -7.06 7.51
N ALA A 130 -2.34 -6.28 8.28
CA ALA A 130 -2.60 -4.85 8.40
C ALA A 130 -2.29 -4.10 7.08
N HIS A 131 -1.27 -4.56 6.34
CA HIS A 131 -0.84 -4.03 5.05
C HIS A 131 0.05 -5.06 4.33
N GLY A 132 0.50 -4.76 3.11
CA GLY A 132 1.23 -5.69 2.24
C GLY A 132 2.55 -6.18 2.81
N PHE A 133 3.36 -5.32 3.43
CA PHE A 133 4.60 -5.78 4.08
C PHE A 133 4.37 -6.71 5.28
N ALA A 134 3.27 -6.51 6.03
CA ALA A 134 2.90 -7.43 7.10
C ALA A 134 2.51 -8.81 6.55
N ALA A 135 1.84 -8.85 5.39
CA ALA A 135 1.56 -10.10 4.69
C ALA A 135 2.83 -10.78 4.17
N LEU A 136 3.78 -10.00 3.63
CA LEU A 136 5.03 -10.53 3.09
C LEU A 136 5.95 -11.09 4.18
N ALA A 137 5.95 -10.48 5.36
CA ALA A 137 6.77 -10.91 6.49
C ALA A 137 6.45 -12.34 7.00
N GLU A 138 5.26 -12.88 6.70
CA GLU A 138 4.92 -14.27 7.03
C GLU A 138 5.78 -15.29 6.26
N LEU A 139 6.43 -14.86 5.17
CA LEU A 139 7.31 -15.70 4.38
C LEU A 139 8.74 -15.75 4.91
N ASP A 140 9.12 -14.86 5.82
CA ASP A 140 10.45 -14.83 6.46
C ASP A 140 10.56 -15.97 7.48
N SER A 141 11.11 -17.08 7.01
CA SER A 141 11.13 -18.34 7.75
C SER A 141 12.31 -18.45 8.71
N ASP A 142 13.38 -17.70 8.47
CA ASP A 142 14.58 -17.69 9.30
C ASP A 142 14.71 -16.43 10.18
N GLY A 143 13.84 -15.45 9.99
CA GLY A 143 13.68 -14.25 10.81
C GLY A 143 14.79 -13.22 10.59
N ASP A 144 15.43 -13.22 9.41
CA ASP A 144 16.54 -12.33 9.10
C ASP A 144 16.10 -10.93 8.61
N GLY A 145 14.79 -10.74 8.39
CA GLY A 145 14.21 -9.50 7.93
C GLY A 145 14.23 -9.32 6.41
N GLN A 146 14.55 -10.37 5.65
CA GLN A 146 14.53 -10.37 4.19
C GLN A 146 13.81 -11.62 3.66
N ILE A 147 13.14 -11.49 2.51
CA ILE A 147 12.66 -12.65 1.76
C ILE A 147 13.72 -13.02 0.73
N THR A 148 14.33 -14.19 0.91
CA THR A 148 15.45 -14.68 0.09
C THR A 148 15.26 -16.13 -0.30
N ALA A 149 16.19 -16.69 -1.09
CA ALA A 149 16.18 -18.11 -1.42
C ALA A 149 16.36 -19.06 -0.22
N ALA A 150 16.64 -18.54 0.99
CA ALA A 150 16.58 -19.32 2.22
C ALA A 150 15.13 -19.63 2.64
N ASP A 151 14.17 -18.83 2.18
CA ASP A 151 12.75 -18.98 2.50
C ASP A 151 12.03 -19.93 1.54
N PRO A 152 11.25 -20.91 2.05
CA PRO A 152 10.61 -21.91 1.21
C PRO A 152 9.73 -21.33 0.09
N ALA A 153 8.97 -20.27 0.41
CA ALA A 153 8.01 -19.68 -0.52
C ALA A 153 8.64 -18.72 -1.55
N PHE A 154 9.93 -18.37 -1.40
CA PHE A 154 10.59 -17.39 -2.27
C PHE A 154 10.53 -17.78 -3.76
N ALA A 155 10.68 -19.07 -4.06
CA ALA A 155 10.66 -19.57 -5.43
C ALA A 155 9.26 -19.58 -6.07
N GLU A 156 8.21 -19.41 -5.27
CA GLU A 156 6.81 -19.45 -5.70
C GLU A 156 6.25 -18.06 -6.01
N LEU A 157 6.98 -17.01 -5.64
CA LEU A 157 6.56 -15.64 -5.88
C LEU A 157 6.59 -15.27 -7.38
N VAL A 158 5.60 -14.51 -7.80
CA VAL A 158 5.44 -14.03 -9.18
C VAL A 158 5.16 -12.53 -9.22
N LEU A 159 5.52 -11.91 -10.34
CA LEU A 159 5.04 -10.59 -10.75
C LEU A 159 3.82 -10.78 -11.64
N TRP A 160 2.72 -10.11 -11.33
CA TRP A 160 1.53 -10.13 -12.16
C TRP A 160 1.28 -8.77 -12.80
N THR A 161 1.28 -8.75 -14.14
CA THR A 161 0.84 -7.60 -14.94
C THR A 161 -0.38 -8.02 -15.76
N ASP A 162 -1.55 -7.48 -15.43
CA ASP A 162 -2.78 -7.67 -16.22
C ASP A 162 -2.62 -7.02 -17.61
N GLY A 163 -2.47 -7.86 -18.64
CA GLY A 163 -2.10 -7.42 -19.99
C GLY A 163 -3.30 -7.21 -20.91
N ASP A 164 -4.42 -7.87 -20.64
CA ASP A 164 -5.64 -7.76 -21.45
C ASP A 164 -6.86 -7.22 -20.71
N GLY A 165 -6.71 -6.88 -19.42
CA GLY A 165 -7.71 -6.17 -18.64
C GLY A 165 -8.80 -7.08 -18.09
N ASP A 166 -8.61 -8.39 -18.08
CA ASP A 166 -9.59 -9.36 -17.58
C ASP A 166 -9.52 -9.56 -16.05
N ARG A 167 -8.49 -8.97 -15.41
CA ARG A 167 -8.23 -9.02 -13.96
C ARG A 167 -8.08 -10.44 -13.43
N ARG A 168 -7.52 -11.33 -14.24
CA ARG A 168 -7.26 -12.72 -13.89
C ARG A 168 -5.81 -13.06 -14.26
N GLY A 169 -4.96 -13.24 -13.26
CA GLY A 169 -3.54 -13.50 -13.44
C GLY A 169 -3.28 -14.91 -13.97
N GLU A 170 -3.35 -15.08 -15.27
CA GLU A 170 -3.03 -16.34 -15.95
C GLU A 170 -1.54 -16.45 -16.27
N LEU A 171 -1.04 -17.66 -16.52
CA LEU A 171 0.38 -17.96 -16.80
C LEU A 171 1.07 -17.02 -17.82
N ARG A 172 0.34 -16.48 -18.80
CA ARG A 172 0.88 -15.53 -19.81
C ARG A 172 1.19 -14.13 -19.24
N GLU A 173 0.63 -13.81 -18.08
CA GLU A 173 0.70 -12.52 -17.38
C GLU A 173 1.57 -12.57 -16.11
N LEU A 174 1.97 -13.77 -15.72
CA LEU A 174 2.79 -14.04 -14.55
C LEU A 174 4.26 -14.18 -14.97
N VAL A 175 5.13 -13.42 -14.33
CA VAL A 175 6.58 -13.53 -14.46
C VAL A 175 7.15 -14.06 -13.14
N PRO A 176 7.66 -15.29 -13.09
CA PRO A 176 8.30 -15.82 -11.89
C PRO A 176 9.47 -14.94 -11.43
N LEU A 177 9.65 -14.74 -10.11
CA LEU A 177 10.75 -13.91 -9.61
C LEU A 177 12.15 -14.44 -9.96
N ALA A 178 12.25 -15.74 -10.23
CA ALA A 178 13.45 -16.36 -10.77
C ALA A 178 13.85 -15.79 -12.14
N GLU A 179 12.89 -15.36 -12.98
CA GLU A 179 13.18 -14.80 -14.31
C GLU A 179 13.70 -13.37 -14.26
N VAL A 180 13.34 -12.60 -13.22
CA VAL A 180 13.89 -11.26 -12.97
C VAL A 180 15.18 -11.28 -12.15
N ASN A 181 15.73 -12.47 -11.87
CA ASN A 181 16.94 -12.70 -11.08
C ASN A 181 16.89 -11.98 -9.71
N LEU A 182 15.74 -12.04 -9.04
CA LEU A 182 15.60 -11.49 -7.70
C LEU A 182 16.56 -12.18 -6.73
N VAL A 183 17.14 -11.40 -5.83
CA VAL A 183 18.11 -11.87 -4.83
C VAL A 183 17.54 -11.79 -3.42
N ALA A 184 16.96 -10.64 -3.06
CA ALA A 184 16.41 -10.41 -1.73
C ALA A 184 15.36 -9.31 -1.79
N ILE A 185 14.30 -9.43 -0.99
CA ILE A 185 13.35 -8.34 -0.70
C ILE A 185 13.55 -7.93 0.76
N ASP A 186 13.78 -6.66 1.02
CA ASP A 186 13.84 -6.14 2.38
C ASP A 186 12.43 -6.05 2.98
N LEU A 187 12.23 -6.52 4.22
CA LEU A 187 10.99 -6.28 4.97
C LEU A 187 11.02 -4.94 5.71
N GLY A 188 12.19 -4.34 5.87
CA GLY A 188 12.34 -2.99 6.43
C GLY A 188 11.88 -1.93 5.45
N TYR A 189 10.73 -1.31 5.72
CA TYR A 189 10.17 -0.24 4.90
C TYR A 189 10.29 1.14 5.54
N THR A 190 10.17 2.18 4.71
CA THR A 190 9.98 3.57 5.12
C THR A 190 8.64 4.08 4.59
N THR A 191 8.06 5.07 5.25
CA THR A 191 6.80 5.69 4.81
C THR A 191 7.09 6.91 3.94
N ARG A 192 6.67 6.86 2.68
CA ARG A 192 6.64 8.00 1.73
C ARG A 192 5.33 7.96 0.95
N VAL A 193 4.39 8.80 1.39
CA VAL A 193 3.04 8.89 0.82
C VAL A 193 3.07 9.72 -0.47
N GLU A 194 2.61 9.11 -1.56
CA GLU A 194 2.40 9.78 -2.85
C GLU A 194 1.05 9.31 -3.41
N CYS A 195 0.12 10.24 -3.59
CA CYS A 195 -1.24 9.93 -4.05
C CYS A 195 -1.58 10.64 -5.36
N ASP A 196 -2.45 10.03 -6.16
CA ASP A 196 -3.07 10.68 -7.31
C ASP A 196 -4.37 11.41 -6.94
N GLU A 197 -4.96 12.11 -7.92
CA GLU A 197 -6.21 12.87 -7.74
C GLU A 197 -7.44 11.99 -7.47
N ARG A 198 -7.34 10.67 -7.65
CA ARG A 198 -8.41 9.69 -7.40
C ARG A 198 -8.25 8.96 -6.07
N GLY A 199 -7.26 9.37 -5.26
CA GLY A 199 -7.00 8.83 -3.92
C GLY A 199 -6.19 7.54 -3.90
N ASN A 200 -5.69 7.07 -5.05
CA ASN A 200 -4.78 5.93 -5.06
C ASN A 200 -3.41 6.39 -4.56
N CYS A 201 -2.86 5.71 -3.56
CA CYS A 201 -1.62 6.11 -2.91
C CYS A 201 -0.58 5.00 -2.94
N GLY A 202 0.70 5.35 -3.02
CA GLY A 202 1.80 4.48 -2.57
C GLY A 202 2.36 5.01 -1.25
N ARG A 203 2.48 4.18 -0.22
CA ARG A 203 2.78 4.63 1.16
C ARG A 203 4.03 3.99 1.75
N GLU A 204 3.99 2.73 2.12
CA GLU A 204 5.17 2.02 2.62
C GLU A 204 6.06 1.61 1.43
N ARG A 205 7.38 1.75 1.59
CA ARG A 205 8.36 1.48 0.53
C ARG A 205 9.58 0.77 1.07
N ALA A 206 9.95 -0.34 0.45
CA ALA A 206 11.15 -1.10 0.76
C ALA A 206 11.99 -1.32 -0.50
N SER A 207 13.29 -1.55 -0.32
CA SER A 207 14.16 -1.96 -1.42
C SER A 207 14.09 -3.46 -1.65
N PHE A 208 14.45 -3.86 -2.87
CA PHE A 208 14.83 -5.23 -3.15
C PHE A 208 16.08 -5.24 -4.03
N GLU A 209 16.83 -6.31 -3.98
CA GLU A 209 18.04 -6.52 -4.78
C GLU A 209 17.76 -7.56 -5.87
N PHE A 210 18.21 -7.29 -7.09
CA PHE A 210 18.14 -8.23 -8.21
C PHE A 210 19.42 -8.17 -9.03
N ARG A 211 19.70 -9.21 -9.80
CA ARG A 211 20.87 -9.24 -10.69
C ARG A 211 20.50 -8.71 -12.06
N GLY A 212 21.01 -7.54 -12.41
CA GLY A 212 20.80 -6.93 -13.72
C GLY A 212 21.53 -7.67 -14.85
N ALA A 213 21.27 -7.26 -16.09
CA ALA A 213 21.81 -7.89 -17.30
C ALA A 213 23.36 -7.90 -17.36
N SER A 214 24.01 -6.94 -16.68
CA SER A 214 25.46 -6.87 -16.56
C SER A 214 26.06 -7.88 -15.57
N GLY A 215 25.21 -8.57 -14.80
CA GLY A 215 25.58 -9.42 -13.68
C GLY A 215 25.80 -8.65 -12.36
N ALA A 216 25.73 -7.32 -12.37
CA ALA A 216 25.79 -6.50 -11.16
C ALA A 216 24.50 -6.62 -10.33
N ILE A 217 24.61 -6.37 -9.02
CA ILE A 217 23.45 -6.20 -8.15
C ILE A 217 22.90 -4.80 -8.38
N GLU A 218 21.61 -4.74 -8.70
CA GLU A 218 20.81 -3.55 -8.88
C GLU A 218 19.70 -3.53 -7.82
N ARG A 219 19.08 -2.37 -7.63
CA ARG A 219 18.02 -2.18 -6.63
C ARG A 219 16.76 -1.67 -7.30
N GLY A 220 15.63 -2.25 -6.92
CA GLY A 220 14.31 -1.72 -7.20
C GLY A 220 13.58 -1.32 -5.92
N GLU A 221 12.32 -0.95 -6.06
CA GLU A 221 11.44 -0.54 -4.95
C GLU A 221 10.18 -1.40 -4.96
N ILE A 222 9.76 -1.89 -3.79
CA ILE A 222 8.43 -2.42 -3.57
C ILE A 222 7.62 -1.36 -2.84
N VAL A 223 6.38 -1.15 -3.27
CA VAL A 223 5.49 -0.13 -2.73
C VAL A 223 4.19 -0.78 -2.29
N ASP A 224 3.79 -0.50 -1.06
CA ASP A 224 2.47 -0.81 -0.52
C ASP A 224 1.49 0.26 -1.00
N VAL A 225 0.54 -0.14 -1.85
CA VAL A 225 -0.41 0.80 -2.45
C VAL A 225 -1.74 0.74 -1.73
N TYR A 226 -2.38 1.89 -1.55
CA TYR A 226 -3.68 2.01 -0.91
C TYR A 226 -4.67 2.42 -1.97
N LEU A 227 -5.58 1.49 -2.29
CA LEU A 227 -6.59 1.69 -3.32
C LEU A 227 -7.96 1.92 -2.69
N PRO A 228 -8.56 3.11 -2.83
CA PRO A 228 -9.94 3.33 -2.44
C PRO A 228 -10.89 2.52 -3.34
N CYS A 229 -12.02 2.11 -2.77
CA CYS A 229 -13.15 1.63 -3.56
C CYS A 229 -13.72 2.78 -4.39
N GLN A 230 -13.86 2.57 -5.70
CA GLN A 230 -14.44 3.54 -6.65
C GLN A 230 -15.95 3.36 -6.80
#